data_AF-A0A444ZPC4-F1
#
_entry.id   AF-A0A444ZPC4-F1
#
_cell.length_a   1.000
_cell.length_b   1.000
_cell.length_c   1.000
_cell.angle_alpha   90.00
_cell.angle_beta   90.00
_cell.angle_gamma   90.00
#
_symmetry.space_group_name_H-M   'P 1'
#
loop_
_entity.id
_entity.type
_entity.pdbx_description
1 polymer ?
#
loop_
_entity_poly.entity_id
_entity_poly.type
_entity_poly.pdbx_seq_one_letter_code
_entity_poly.pdbx_strand_id
1 'polypeptide(L)'
;MKSVSMHGLQKLKGVDIQGVQNVYIDAPNIEKIYYGADSYEPSKMNFDSCGNLRALTLMNMKIEFLFTDIWFLHLSSKFPFLESLELVECSMYENINISSSQLKALVLSNCSIMEKLEIDTPNLLSFRYYYAGDNLPSISFLRCSSQLEVNVLFNMIHPRLYQLGKFVEQFKPQKFLASLSLSIRPCIPSDEHFYYYEYRYWEDPYSLPPTLPVPCIKHLVIRSVREDKSKYALLVNRLFYGWCPETISLSLNPSHCTKAFIEFFYWMLMETKKPKGKFCSYCYSKSKCWLHGLKDVKVTSSVKNDVNVVDFVHLKSVLGGWTSSDNANISFRLK
;
A
#
# COMPACT_ATOMS: atom_id res chain seq x y z
N MET A 1 17.74 8.56 -25.34
CA MET A 1 18.53 7.81 -26.36
C MET A 1 17.57 6.93 -27.16
N LYS A 2 17.69 6.82 -28.49
CA LYS A 2 16.67 6.12 -29.31
C LYS A 2 16.69 4.59 -29.18
N SER A 3 17.88 3.99 -29.13
CA SER A 3 18.00 2.53 -29.01
C SER A 3 19.28 2.09 -28.32
N VAL A 4 19.22 0.94 -27.65
CA VAL A 4 20.35 0.21 -27.07
C VAL A 4 20.22 -1.26 -27.45
N SER A 5 21.33 -1.86 -27.88
CA SER A 5 21.42 -3.29 -28.17
C SER A 5 22.66 -3.87 -27.47
N MET A 6 22.47 -4.92 -26.69
CA MET A 6 23.52 -5.57 -25.90
C MET A 6 23.62 -7.03 -26.32
N HIS A 7 24.78 -7.43 -26.82
CA HIS A 7 25.03 -8.78 -27.33
C HIS A 7 26.33 -9.35 -26.77
N GLY A 8 26.41 -10.69 -26.63
CA GLY A 8 27.65 -11.40 -26.32
C GLY A 8 28.17 -11.21 -24.88
N LEU A 9 27.36 -10.65 -23.98
CA LEU A 9 27.77 -10.31 -22.61
C LEU A 9 27.57 -11.49 -21.65
N GLN A 10 28.34 -12.57 -21.85
CA GLN A 10 28.16 -13.84 -21.13
C GLN A 10 28.37 -13.75 -19.61
N LYS A 11 29.11 -12.75 -19.11
CA LYS A 11 29.34 -12.55 -17.67
C LYS A 11 28.35 -11.58 -17.03
N LEU A 12 27.49 -10.92 -17.82
CA LEU A 12 26.59 -9.90 -17.31
C LEU A 12 25.45 -10.54 -16.53
N LYS A 13 25.27 -10.09 -15.29
CA LYS A 13 24.24 -10.61 -14.35
C LYS A 13 23.07 -9.66 -14.15
N GLY A 14 23.26 -8.37 -14.39
CA GLY A 14 22.18 -7.41 -14.29
C GLY A 14 22.43 -6.16 -15.10
N VAL A 15 21.35 -5.45 -15.41
CA VAL A 15 21.37 -4.23 -16.21
C VAL A 15 20.37 -3.22 -15.67
N ASP A 16 20.72 -1.94 -15.73
CA ASP A 16 19.84 -0.82 -15.44
C ASP A 16 19.86 0.13 -16.64
N ILE A 17 18.70 0.32 -17.25
CA ILE A 17 18.51 1.08 -18.48
C ILE A 17 17.40 2.10 -18.26
N GLN A 18 17.71 3.38 -18.40
CA GLN A 18 16.77 4.47 -18.15
C GLN A 18 16.71 5.43 -19.35
N GLY A 19 15.50 5.86 -19.73
CA GLY A 19 15.30 6.88 -20.78
C GLY A 19 15.72 6.42 -22.19
N VAL A 20 15.66 5.12 -22.44
CA VAL A 20 15.91 4.50 -23.75
C VAL A 20 14.59 4.00 -24.29
N GLN A 21 14.27 4.33 -25.55
CA GLN A 21 13.00 3.93 -26.17
C GLN A 21 13.03 2.46 -26.65
N ASN A 22 14.10 2.02 -27.30
CA ASN A 22 14.18 0.69 -27.88
C ASN A 22 15.33 -0.10 -27.26
N VAL A 23 15.03 -1.21 -26.59
CA VAL A 23 16.02 -2.03 -25.90
C VAL A 23 16.00 -3.47 -26.42
N TYR A 24 17.15 -3.95 -26.87
CA TYR A 24 17.35 -5.35 -27.23
C TYR A 24 18.49 -5.94 -26.39
N ILE A 25 18.23 -7.04 -25.69
CA ILE A 25 19.23 -7.71 -24.86
C ILE A 25 19.31 -9.19 -25.22
N ASP A 26 20.48 -9.58 -25.72
CA ASP A 26 20.89 -10.96 -25.96
C ASP A 26 22.02 -11.32 -25.00
N ALA A 27 21.61 -11.68 -23.79
CA ALA A 27 22.50 -12.10 -22.71
C ALA A 27 21.79 -13.14 -21.82
N PRO A 28 21.99 -14.45 -22.06
CA PRO A 28 21.22 -15.50 -21.40
C PRO A 28 21.52 -15.63 -19.90
N ASN A 29 22.65 -15.11 -19.43
CA ASN A 29 23.08 -15.19 -18.03
C ASN A 29 22.59 -14.02 -17.16
N ILE A 30 21.83 -13.08 -17.73
CA ILE A 30 21.22 -11.99 -16.97
C ILE A 30 20.17 -12.57 -16.01
N GLU A 31 20.24 -12.09 -14.77
CA GLU A 31 19.34 -12.45 -13.69
C GLU A 31 18.45 -11.28 -13.26
N LYS A 32 18.88 -10.03 -13.52
CA LYS A 32 18.14 -8.82 -13.10
C LYS A 32 18.07 -7.77 -14.20
N ILE A 33 16.89 -7.28 -14.51
CA ILE A 33 16.70 -6.18 -15.46
C ILE A 33 15.90 -5.08 -14.76
N TYR A 34 16.45 -3.86 -14.77
CA TYR A 34 15.75 -2.63 -14.45
C TYR A 34 15.63 -1.83 -15.75
N TYR A 35 14.41 -1.56 -16.17
CA TYR A 35 14.14 -0.82 -17.40
C TYR A 35 13.11 0.28 -17.17
N GLY A 36 13.53 1.53 -17.33
CA GLY A 36 12.65 2.69 -17.35
C GLY A 36 12.53 3.27 -18.75
N ALA A 37 11.30 3.28 -19.28
CA ALA A 37 11.00 3.93 -20.55
C ALA A 37 11.08 5.46 -20.42
N ASP A 38 11.27 6.09 -21.56
CA ASP A 38 10.92 7.49 -21.75
C ASP A 38 9.39 7.64 -21.79
N SER A 39 8.83 8.52 -20.95
CA SER A 39 7.38 8.66 -20.72
C SER A 39 6.60 9.21 -21.93
N TYR A 40 7.29 9.81 -22.90
CA TYR A 40 6.63 10.55 -23.98
C TYR A 40 6.29 9.68 -25.19
N GLU A 41 7.08 8.66 -25.50
CA GLU A 41 6.94 7.86 -26.74
C GLU A 41 6.79 6.35 -26.47
N PRO A 42 6.11 5.61 -27.36
CA PRO A 42 6.04 4.16 -27.27
C PRO A 42 7.45 3.56 -27.27
N SER A 43 7.74 2.79 -26.24
CA SER A 43 8.99 2.05 -26.15
C SER A 43 8.84 0.67 -26.80
N LYS A 44 9.96 0.01 -27.12
CA LYS A 44 9.98 -1.41 -27.49
C LYS A 44 11.08 -2.09 -26.72
N MET A 45 10.81 -3.27 -26.20
CA MET A 45 11.84 -4.06 -25.53
C MET A 45 11.76 -5.53 -25.93
N ASN A 46 12.92 -6.15 -26.09
CA ASN A 46 13.03 -7.59 -26.30
C ASN A 46 14.03 -8.16 -25.30
N PHE A 47 13.49 -8.95 -24.36
CA PHE A 47 14.23 -9.71 -23.37
C PHE A 47 14.04 -11.22 -23.53
N ASP A 48 13.51 -11.68 -24.66
CA ASP A 48 13.14 -13.09 -24.86
C ASP A 48 14.35 -14.03 -24.79
N SER A 49 15.57 -13.50 -25.02
CA SER A 49 16.83 -14.24 -24.88
C SER A 49 17.37 -14.28 -23.43
N CYS A 50 16.74 -13.58 -22.48
CA CYS A 50 17.15 -13.51 -21.08
C CYS A 50 16.55 -14.68 -20.26
N GLY A 51 16.91 -15.92 -20.63
CA GLY A 51 16.30 -17.13 -20.08
C GLY A 51 16.51 -17.33 -18.56
N ASN A 52 17.59 -16.80 -17.98
CA ASN A 52 17.88 -16.91 -16.54
C ASN A 52 17.34 -15.74 -15.70
N LEU A 53 16.45 -14.92 -16.25
CA LEU A 53 15.92 -13.75 -15.57
C LEU A 53 15.15 -14.15 -14.30
N ARG A 54 15.54 -13.58 -13.16
CA ARG A 54 14.93 -13.80 -11.84
C ARG A 54 14.20 -12.59 -11.30
N ALA A 55 14.63 -11.38 -11.66
CA ALA A 55 13.98 -10.14 -11.25
C ALA A 55 13.83 -9.18 -12.43
N LEU A 56 12.61 -8.68 -12.62
CA LEU A 56 12.27 -7.71 -13.65
C LEU A 56 11.58 -6.50 -13.03
N THR A 57 12.15 -5.32 -13.23
CA THR A 57 11.54 -4.04 -12.88
C THR A 57 11.30 -3.24 -14.16
N LEU A 58 10.05 -2.87 -14.39
CA LEU A 58 9.64 -2.03 -15.52
C LEU A 58 9.08 -0.72 -14.99
N MET A 59 9.56 0.41 -15.49
CA MET A 59 9.17 1.75 -15.04
C MET A 59 8.66 2.60 -16.20
N ASN A 60 7.60 3.39 -15.99
CA ASN A 60 7.03 4.30 -16.99
C ASN A 60 6.54 3.60 -18.27
N MET A 61 6.14 2.33 -18.19
CA MET A 61 5.62 1.60 -19.34
C MET A 61 4.17 1.99 -19.63
N LYS A 62 3.88 2.35 -20.89
CA LYS A 62 2.51 2.39 -21.41
C LYS A 62 2.17 1.02 -21.99
N ILE A 63 1.60 0.14 -21.15
CA ILE A 63 1.46 -1.29 -21.47
C ILE A 63 0.59 -1.51 -22.71
N GLU A 64 -0.43 -0.69 -22.91
CA GLU A 64 -1.32 -0.69 -24.10
C GLU A 64 -0.59 -0.62 -25.45
N PHE A 65 0.59 0.03 -25.50
CA PHE A 65 1.37 0.18 -26.74
C PHE A 65 2.51 -0.82 -26.87
N LEU A 66 2.82 -1.53 -25.79
CA LEU A 66 4.02 -2.35 -25.63
C LEU A 66 3.71 -3.84 -25.64
N PHE A 67 2.57 -4.21 -25.08
CA PHE A 67 2.18 -5.58 -24.85
C PHE A 67 0.74 -5.78 -25.26
N THR A 68 0.47 -6.90 -25.92
CA THR A 68 -0.87 -7.48 -25.92
C THR A 68 -1.18 -8.00 -24.52
N ASP A 69 -2.45 -8.07 -24.13
CA ASP A 69 -2.89 -8.52 -22.78
C ASP A 69 -2.34 -9.90 -22.40
N ILE A 70 -1.94 -10.67 -23.41
CA ILE A 70 -1.34 -12.00 -23.28
C ILE A 70 0.12 -11.99 -22.79
N TRP A 71 0.84 -10.86 -22.79
CA TRP A 71 2.26 -10.87 -22.39
C TRP A 71 2.45 -11.31 -20.94
N PHE A 72 1.58 -10.83 -20.04
CA PHE A 72 1.59 -11.23 -18.63
C PHE A 72 1.13 -12.69 -18.41
N LEU A 73 0.28 -13.21 -19.30
CA LEU A 73 -0.08 -14.64 -19.32
C LEU A 73 1.10 -15.54 -19.70
N HIS A 74 1.99 -15.04 -20.56
CA HIS A 74 3.16 -15.77 -21.06
C HIS A 74 4.43 -15.57 -20.23
N LEU A 75 4.36 -14.95 -19.05
CA LEU A 75 5.51 -14.76 -18.17
C LEU A 75 6.26 -16.07 -17.88
N SER A 76 5.54 -17.16 -17.59
CA SER A 76 6.15 -18.46 -17.30
C SER A 76 6.91 -19.04 -18.49
N SER A 77 6.42 -18.83 -19.72
CA SER A 77 7.09 -19.29 -20.93
C SER A 77 8.26 -18.41 -21.33
N LYS A 78 8.17 -17.09 -21.09
CA LYS A 78 9.22 -16.13 -21.45
C LYS A 78 10.36 -16.11 -20.43
N PHE A 79 10.03 -16.20 -19.15
CA PHE A 79 10.96 -16.10 -18.04
C PHE A 79 10.70 -17.24 -17.03
N PRO A 80 11.19 -18.45 -17.34
CA PRO A 80 10.90 -19.65 -16.56
C PRO A 80 11.49 -19.64 -15.13
N PHE A 81 12.32 -18.66 -14.79
CA PHE A 81 12.90 -18.51 -13.45
C PHE A 81 12.55 -17.16 -12.79
N LEU A 82 11.55 -16.44 -13.30
CA LEU A 82 11.19 -15.12 -12.77
C LEU A 82 10.55 -15.25 -11.39
N GLU A 83 11.25 -14.77 -10.36
CA GLU A 83 10.83 -14.80 -8.96
C GLU A 83 10.25 -13.46 -8.51
N SER A 84 10.63 -12.34 -9.14
CA SER A 84 10.20 -11.00 -8.76
C SER A 84 9.82 -10.16 -9.97
N LEU A 85 8.63 -9.56 -9.93
CA LEU A 85 8.13 -8.62 -10.91
C LEU A 85 7.73 -7.31 -10.23
N GLU A 86 8.27 -6.20 -10.71
CA GLU A 86 7.95 -4.86 -10.22
C GLU A 86 7.56 -3.95 -11.39
N LEU A 87 6.41 -3.31 -11.28
CA LEU A 87 5.88 -2.36 -12.24
C LEU A 87 5.73 -1.02 -11.53
N VAL A 88 6.37 0.03 -12.07
CA VAL A 88 6.43 1.37 -11.45
C VAL A 88 5.95 2.41 -12.45
N GLU A 89 4.96 3.22 -12.08
CA GLU A 89 4.44 4.31 -12.93
C GLU A 89 3.97 3.81 -14.32
N CYS A 90 3.54 2.55 -14.39
CA CYS A 90 3.04 1.95 -15.63
C CYS A 90 1.54 2.22 -15.81
N SER A 91 1.11 2.53 -17.03
CA SER A 91 -0.29 2.70 -17.39
C SER A 91 -0.87 1.46 -18.06
N MET A 92 -2.02 1.01 -17.56
CA MET A 92 -2.67 -0.27 -17.85
C MET A 92 -4.17 -0.04 -18.08
N TYR A 93 -4.56 0.09 -19.34
CA TYR A 93 -5.93 0.45 -19.71
C TYR A 93 -6.85 -0.76 -19.91
N GLU A 94 -6.28 -1.96 -19.97
CA GLU A 94 -7.03 -3.21 -20.11
C GLU A 94 -6.96 -4.06 -18.84
N ASN A 95 -7.79 -5.10 -18.79
CA ASN A 95 -7.77 -6.07 -17.70
C ASN A 95 -6.49 -6.90 -17.78
N ILE A 96 -5.73 -6.93 -16.69
CA ILE A 96 -4.46 -7.65 -16.64
C ILE A 96 -4.63 -8.95 -15.91
N ASN A 97 -4.09 -10.02 -16.49
CA ASN A 97 -3.95 -11.31 -15.84
C ASN A 97 -2.48 -11.69 -15.75
N ILE A 98 -1.98 -11.85 -14.51
CA ILE A 98 -0.61 -12.28 -14.23
C ILE A 98 -0.65 -13.74 -13.81
N SER A 99 -0.06 -14.63 -14.61
CA SER A 99 0.04 -16.05 -14.30
C SER A 99 1.49 -16.53 -14.26
N SER A 100 1.91 -17.06 -13.11
CA SER A 100 3.26 -17.62 -12.95
C SER A 100 3.39 -18.59 -11.79
N SER A 101 3.97 -19.76 -12.07
CA SER A 101 4.29 -20.75 -11.04
C SER A 101 5.58 -20.43 -10.27
N GLN A 102 6.43 -19.51 -10.75
CA GLN A 102 7.72 -19.20 -10.12
C GLN A 102 7.73 -17.87 -9.38
N LEU A 103 6.76 -17.00 -9.67
CA LEU A 103 6.71 -15.67 -9.11
C LEU A 103 6.44 -15.73 -7.60
N LYS A 104 7.36 -15.17 -6.82
CA LYS A 104 7.31 -15.08 -5.35
C LYS A 104 6.97 -13.67 -4.88
N ALA A 105 7.34 -12.64 -5.65
CA ALA A 105 7.08 -11.25 -5.32
C ALA A 105 6.49 -10.48 -6.51
N LEU A 106 5.40 -9.75 -6.25
CA LEU A 106 4.77 -8.84 -7.19
C LEU A 106 4.66 -7.46 -6.54
N VAL A 107 5.16 -6.43 -7.23
CA VAL A 107 5.10 -5.04 -6.80
C VAL A 107 4.45 -4.20 -7.89
N LEU A 108 3.45 -3.42 -7.52
CA LEU A 108 2.76 -2.48 -8.39
C LEU A 108 2.81 -1.11 -7.72
N SER A 109 3.52 -0.16 -8.31
CA SER A 109 3.79 1.15 -7.71
C SER A 109 3.32 2.26 -8.62
N ASN A 110 2.37 3.07 -8.17
CA ASN A 110 1.79 4.18 -8.91
C ASN A 110 1.28 3.80 -10.32
N CYS A 111 0.80 2.56 -10.48
CA CYS A 111 0.23 2.10 -11.74
C CYS A 111 -1.23 2.54 -11.87
N SER A 112 -1.59 3.10 -13.03
CA SER A 112 -2.99 3.37 -13.37
C SER A 112 -3.60 2.11 -14.01
N ILE A 113 -4.30 1.32 -13.21
CA ILE A 113 -5.03 0.11 -13.65
C ILE A 113 -6.51 0.49 -13.77
N MET A 114 -7.10 0.28 -14.95
CA MET A 114 -8.40 0.87 -15.25
C MET A 114 -9.59 0.09 -14.68
N GLU A 115 -9.57 -1.24 -14.71
CA GLU A 115 -10.74 -2.04 -14.28
C GLU A 115 -10.38 -3.23 -13.38
N LYS A 116 -9.60 -4.21 -13.87
CA LYS A 116 -9.36 -5.47 -13.15
C LYS A 116 -7.92 -5.98 -13.28
N LEU A 117 -7.42 -6.52 -12.19
CA LEU A 117 -6.18 -7.27 -12.08
C LEU A 117 -6.47 -8.65 -11.51
N GLU A 118 -6.19 -9.69 -12.28
CA GLU A 118 -6.26 -11.09 -11.84
C GLU A 118 -4.85 -11.64 -11.63
N ILE A 119 -4.64 -12.29 -10.49
CA ILE A 119 -3.35 -12.84 -10.09
C ILE A 119 -3.51 -14.35 -9.89
N ASP A 120 -2.82 -15.11 -10.74
CA ASP A 120 -2.81 -16.57 -10.76
C ASP A 120 -1.38 -17.10 -10.55
N THR A 121 -0.89 -16.93 -9.33
CA THR A 121 0.52 -17.19 -8.97
C THR A 121 0.61 -17.99 -7.68
N PRO A 122 0.55 -19.34 -7.73
CA PRO A 122 0.40 -20.19 -6.53
C PRO A 122 1.55 -20.08 -5.52
N ASN A 123 2.74 -19.67 -5.96
CA ASN A 123 3.92 -19.52 -5.12
C ASN A 123 4.19 -18.06 -4.69
N LEU A 124 3.23 -17.16 -4.88
CA LEU A 124 3.37 -15.75 -4.50
C LEU A 124 3.37 -15.59 -2.99
N LEU A 125 4.47 -15.08 -2.45
CA LEU A 125 4.71 -14.84 -1.03
C LEU A 125 4.52 -13.37 -0.65
N SER A 126 4.77 -12.45 -1.56
CA SER A 126 4.68 -11.01 -1.31
C SER A 126 3.93 -10.30 -2.43
N PHE A 127 2.85 -9.61 -2.09
CA PHE A 127 2.19 -8.66 -2.98
C PHE A 127 2.28 -7.26 -2.39
N ARG A 128 2.85 -6.31 -3.15
CA ARG A 128 2.91 -4.91 -2.74
C ARG A 128 2.19 -4.03 -3.73
N TYR A 129 1.27 -3.22 -3.25
CA TYR A 129 0.54 -2.27 -4.10
C TYR A 129 0.67 -0.86 -3.52
N TYR A 130 1.37 0.02 -4.22
CA TYR A 130 1.48 1.42 -3.88
C TYR A 130 0.63 2.22 -4.86
N TYR A 131 -0.37 2.94 -4.38
CA TYR A 131 -1.31 3.66 -5.24
C TYR A 131 -1.44 5.12 -4.82
N ALA A 132 -1.29 6.02 -5.79
CA ALA A 132 -1.51 7.45 -5.65
C ALA A 132 -2.47 7.93 -6.74
N GLY A 133 -3.75 7.61 -6.59
CA GLY A 133 -4.80 8.05 -7.53
C GLY A 133 -6.21 7.96 -6.96
N ASP A 134 -7.19 8.04 -7.85
CA ASP A 134 -8.59 8.31 -7.51
C ASP A 134 -9.51 7.09 -7.49
N ASN A 135 -9.17 6.04 -8.24
CA ASN A 135 -9.98 4.84 -8.42
C ASN A 135 -9.16 3.58 -8.16
N LEU A 136 -9.52 2.84 -7.11
CA LEU A 136 -8.88 1.56 -6.81
C LEU A 136 -9.33 0.50 -7.81
N PRO A 137 -8.39 -0.25 -8.44
CA PRO A 137 -8.74 -1.34 -9.33
C PRO A 137 -9.36 -2.50 -8.56
N SER A 138 -10.09 -3.35 -9.28
CA SER A 138 -10.50 -4.65 -8.77
C SER A 138 -9.32 -5.63 -8.83
N ILE A 139 -8.86 -6.14 -7.69
CA ILE A 139 -7.75 -7.11 -7.58
C ILE A 139 -8.29 -8.43 -7.06
N SER A 140 -8.11 -9.49 -7.86
CA SER A 140 -8.55 -10.84 -7.52
C SER A 140 -7.39 -11.82 -7.53
N PHE A 141 -7.21 -12.56 -6.44
CA PHE A 141 -6.27 -13.68 -6.37
C PHE A 141 -6.99 -15.00 -6.68
N LEU A 142 -6.68 -15.59 -7.83
CA LEU A 142 -7.22 -16.88 -8.25
C LEU A 142 -6.50 -18.04 -7.52
N ARG A 143 -5.17 -18.02 -7.55
CA ARG A 143 -4.30 -18.92 -6.77
C ARG A 143 -3.13 -18.12 -6.20
N CYS A 144 -2.84 -18.33 -4.93
CA CYS A 144 -1.72 -17.72 -4.22
C CYS A 144 -1.23 -18.61 -3.08
N SER A 145 -0.06 -18.28 -2.52
CA SER A 145 0.47 -19.00 -1.36
C SER A 145 -0.39 -18.77 -0.14
N SER A 146 -0.52 -19.79 0.71
CA SER A 146 -1.11 -19.64 2.05
C SER A 146 -0.32 -18.68 2.96
N GLN A 147 0.93 -18.39 2.60
CA GLN A 147 1.83 -17.46 3.29
C GLN A 147 1.87 -16.07 2.64
N LEU A 148 0.96 -15.76 1.70
CA LEU A 148 0.94 -14.49 1.00
C LEU A 148 0.83 -13.32 2.00
N GLU A 149 1.82 -12.43 1.95
CA GLU A 149 1.80 -11.13 2.61
C GLU A 149 1.38 -10.06 1.60
N VAL A 150 0.16 -9.56 1.77
CA VAL A 150 -0.32 -8.39 1.04
C VAL A 150 0.04 -7.14 1.82
N ASN A 151 0.80 -6.23 1.20
CA ASN A 151 1.18 -4.93 1.72
C ASN A 151 0.69 -3.84 0.76
N VAL A 152 -0.32 -3.09 1.16
CA VAL A 152 -0.84 -2.03 0.31
C VAL A 152 -0.48 -0.69 0.92
N LEU A 153 -0.08 0.29 0.10
CA LEU A 153 0.15 1.67 0.46
C LEU A 153 -0.78 2.56 -0.35
N PHE A 154 -1.74 3.17 0.33
CA PHE A 154 -2.57 4.19 -0.28
C PHE A 154 -2.07 5.58 0.01
N ASN A 155 -2.16 6.46 -0.98
CA ASN A 155 -1.95 7.88 -0.79
C ASN A 155 -3.28 8.61 -0.95
N MET A 156 -4.08 8.64 0.12
CA MET A 156 -5.50 9.01 0.05
C MET A 156 -5.75 10.48 0.39
N ILE A 157 -6.77 11.06 -0.26
CA ILE A 157 -7.45 12.29 0.15
C ILE A 157 -8.70 11.91 0.98
N HIS A 158 -9.00 12.68 2.02
CA HIS A 158 -10.01 12.44 3.07
C HIS A 158 -11.39 11.82 2.67
N PRO A 159 -12.05 12.15 1.53
CA PRO A 159 -13.38 11.60 1.25
C PRO A 159 -13.38 10.15 0.74
N ARG A 160 -12.22 9.53 0.44
CA ARG A 160 -12.18 8.23 -0.26
C ARG A 160 -11.99 7.00 0.63
N LEU A 161 -12.05 7.13 1.95
CA LEU A 161 -11.93 5.98 2.88
C LEU A 161 -12.94 4.85 2.61
N TYR A 162 -14.09 5.14 2.01
CA TYR A 162 -15.07 4.11 1.61
C TYR A 162 -14.53 3.18 0.49
N GLN A 163 -13.68 3.69 -0.41
CA GLN A 163 -13.06 2.87 -1.46
C GLN A 163 -12.11 1.83 -0.86
N LEU A 164 -11.49 2.16 0.27
CA LEU A 164 -10.62 1.25 0.99
C LEU A 164 -11.41 0.07 1.59
N GLY A 165 -12.63 0.31 2.08
CA GLY A 165 -13.54 -0.77 2.48
C GLY A 165 -13.80 -1.75 1.32
N LYS A 166 -14.20 -1.22 0.16
CA LYS A 166 -14.42 -2.01 -1.06
C LYS A 166 -13.16 -2.75 -1.53
N PHE A 167 -11.99 -2.14 -1.40
CA PHE A 167 -10.72 -2.77 -1.76
C PHE A 167 -10.37 -3.91 -0.83
N VAL A 168 -10.52 -3.72 0.48
CA VAL A 168 -10.22 -4.75 1.48
C VAL A 168 -11.19 -5.93 1.37
N GLU A 169 -12.45 -5.69 0.99
CA GLU A 169 -13.44 -6.74 0.73
C GLU A 169 -13.05 -7.71 -0.39
N GLN A 170 -12.27 -7.25 -1.38
CA GLN A 170 -11.83 -8.09 -2.50
C GLN A 170 -10.89 -9.23 -2.06
N PHE A 171 -10.31 -9.12 -0.86
CA PHE A 171 -9.48 -10.18 -0.29
C PHE A 171 -10.27 -11.18 0.56
N LYS A 172 -11.61 -11.25 0.51
CA LYS A 172 -12.40 -12.23 1.30
C LYS A 172 -12.84 -13.43 0.47
N PRO A 173 -12.87 -14.66 1.05
CA PRO A 173 -12.58 -15.05 2.45
C PRO A 173 -11.09 -15.36 2.73
N GLN A 174 -10.22 -14.85 1.87
CA GLN A 174 -8.80 -15.14 1.82
C GLN A 174 -8.02 -14.40 2.94
N LYS A 175 -7.54 -15.13 3.95
CA LYS A 175 -6.95 -14.61 5.22
C LYS A 175 -5.57 -13.89 5.06
N PHE A 176 -5.34 -13.10 4.01
CA PHE A 176 -3.98 -12.73 3.54
C PHE A 176 -3.49 -11.31 3.89
N LEU A 177 -4.28 -10.50 4.60
CA LEU A 177 -3.85 -9.16 4.99
C LEU A 177 -2.96 -9.18 6.23
N ALA A 178 -1.69 -9.54 6.05
CA ALA A 178 -0.65 -9.46 7.07
C ALA A 178 -0.36 -8.01 7.48
N SER A 179 -0.30 -7.07 6.53
CA SER A 179 -0.16 -5.65 6.85
C SER A 179 -0.80 -4.72 5.82
N LEU A 180 -1.49 -3.67 6.29
CA LEU A 180 -1.94 -2.56 5.46
C LEU A 180 -1.15 -1.32 5.83
N SER A 181 -0.44 -0.71 4.89
CA SER A 181 0.19 0.60 5.07
C SER A 181 -0.68 1.72 4.48
N LEU A 182 -0.80 2.86 5.13
CA LEU A 182 -1.61 3.98 4.69
C LEU A 182 -0.78 5.27 4.80
N SER A 183 -0.76 6.04 3.72
CA SER A 183 -0.32 7.44 3.73
C SER A 183 -1.56 8.31 3.49
N ILE A 184 -1.88 9.16 4.46
CA ILE A 184 -3.06 10.01 4.39
C ILE A 184 -2.57 11.44 4.18
N ARG A 185 -2.88 12.01 3.02
CA ARG A 185 -2.56 13.40 2.70
C ARG A 185 -3.82 14.24 2.79
N PRO A 186 -3.71 15.50 3.27
CA PRO A 186 -4.81 16.44 3.23
C PRO A 186 -5.17 16.71 1.77
N CYS A 187 -6.44 17.02 1.54
CA CYS A 187 -6.86 17.69 0.32
C CYS A 187 -6.09 19.01 0.23
N ILE A 188 -5.42 19.27 -0.90
CA ILE A 188 -4.77 20.57 -1.10
C ILE A 188 -5.90 21.59 -1.31
N PRO A 189 -5.87 22.76 -0.64
CA PRO A 189 -6.93 23.77 -0.77
C PRO A 189 -7.12 24.29 -2.21
N SER A 190 -6.13 24.18 -3.10
CA SER A 190 -6.28 24.52 -4.52
C SER A 190 -7.30 23.63 -5.25
N ASP A 191 -7.59 22.44 -4.71
CA ASP A 191 -8.61 21.52 -5.22
C ASP A 191 -9.99 21.79 -4.59
N GLU A 192 -10.11 22.66 -3.58
CA GLU A 192 -11.40 22.97 -2.94
C GLU A 192 -12.40 23.54 -3.95
N HIS A 193 -11.95 24.35 -4.91
CA HIS A 193 -12.84 24.89 -5.96
C HIS A 193 -13.37 23.82 -6.93
N PHE A 194 -12.60 22.75 -7.18
CA PHE A 194 -13.03 21.67 -8.07
C PHE A 194 -14.04 20.75 -7.36
N TYR A 195 -13.88 20.54 -6.05
CA TYR A 195 -14.73 19.64 -5.28
C TYR A 195 -15.88 20.33 -4.53
N TYR A 196 -15.93 21.67 -4.40
CA TYR A 196 -16.99 22.37 -3.66
C TYR A 196 -18.40 22.08 -4.20
N TYR A 197 -18.54 21.83 -5.50
CA TYR A 197 -19.82 21.48 -6.12
C TYR A 197 -20.12 19.97 -6.06
N GLU A 198 -19.10 19.10 -6.10
CA GLU A 198 -19.30 17.65 -5.93
C GLU A 198 -19.61 17.27 -4.47
N TYR A 199 -19.00 17.92 -3.48
CA TYR A 199 -19.18 17.61 -2.05
C TYR A 199 -20.62 17.71 -1.54
N ARG A 200 -21.51 18.46 -2.21
CA ARG A 200 -22.94 18.55 -1.83
C ARG A 200 -23.78 17.34 -2.27
N TYR A 201 -23.32 16.57 -3.24
CA TYR A 201 -24.08 15.45 -3.82
C TYR A 201 -23.56 14.06 -3.42
N TRP A 202 -22.35 13.97 -2.86
CA TRP A 202 -22.02 12.82 -2.04
C TRP A 202 -22.72 13.06 -0.71
N GLU A 203 -23.93 12.51 -0.53
CA GLU A 203 -24.44 12.22 0.80
C GLU A 203 -23.26 11.71 1.61
N ASP A 204 -22.87 12.42 2.67
CA ASP A 204 -21.84 11.91 3.55
C ASP A 204 -22.31 10.52 3.97
N PRO A 205 -21.64 9.43 3.56
CA PRO A 205 -22.17 8.08 3.75
C PRO A 205 -21.99 7.64 5.21
N TYR A 206 -22.19 8.55 6.17
CA TYR A 206 -22.34 8.35 7.61
C TYR A 206 -23.50 7.42 8.00
N SER A 207 -24.10 6.73 7.04
CA SER A 207 -25.17 5.77 7.20
C SER A 207 -24.77 4.36 6.79
N LEU A 208 -23.49 4.03 6.53
CA LEU A 208 -23.10 2.62 6.38
C LEU A 208 -23.45 1.85 7.67
N PRO A 209 -24.41 0.90 7.63
CA PRO A 209 -24.80 0.15 8.81
C PRO A 209 -23.67 -0.79 9.27
N PRO A 210 -23.75 -1.31 10.51
CA PRO A 210 -22.70 -2.12 11.16
C PRO A 210 -22.52 -3.55 10.60
N THR A 211 -22.96 -3.85 9.39
CA THR A 211 -23.19 -5.25 8.96
C THR A 211 -22.19 -5.79 7.96
N LEU A 212 -21.24 -4.98 7.48
CA LEU A 212 -20.18 -5.50 6.62
C LEU A 212 -19.26 -6.41 7.45
N PRO A 213 -18.94 -7.63 6.98
CA PRO A 213 -17.99 -8.47 7.68
C PRO A 213 -16.69 -7.66 7.81
N VAL A 214 -16.18 -7.50 9.02
CA VAL A 214 -14.97 -6.74 9.32
C VAL A 214 -13.76 -7.56 8.85
N PRO A 215 -12.95 -7.09 7.90
CA PRO A 215 -11.66 -7.72 7.60
C PRO A 215 -10.71 -7.51 8.78
N CYS A 216 -10.19 -8.60 9.37
CA CYS A 216 -9.20 -8.49 10.44
C CYS A 216 -7.82 -8.21 9.82
N ILE A 217 -7.34 -6.98 9.95
CA ILE A 217 -5.98 -6.60 9.54
C ILE A 217 -5.04 -6.88 10.70
N LYS A 218 -3.95 -7.65 10.49
CA LYS A 218 -2.99 -7.89 11.59
C LYS A 218 -2.18 -6.64 11.93
N HIS A 219 -1.69 -5.93 10.92
CA HIS A 219 -0.81 -4.77 11.11
C HIS A 219 -1.18 -3.56 10.25
N LEU A 220 -1.63 -2.46 10.85
CA LEU A 220 -1.92 -1.20 10.16
C LEU A 220 -0.76 -0.22 10.31
N VAL A 221 -0.09 0.21 9.24
CA VAL A 221 1.01 1.18 9.28
C VAL A 221 0.53 2.52 8.73
N ILE A 222 0.39 3.55 9.54
CA ILE A 222 0.08 4.91 9.09
C ILE A 222 1.40 5.68 8.92
N ARG A 223 1.80 5.92 7.67
CA ARG A 223 3.06 6.59 7.32
C ARG A 223 3.01 8.10 7.39
N SER A 224 1.85 8.70 7.14
CA SER A 224 1.67 10.15 7.12
C SER A 224 0.23 10.49 7.45
N VAL A 225 0.03 11.54 8.25
CA VAL A 225 -1.28 12.17 8.49
C VAL A 225 -1.05 13.67 8.48
N ARG A 226 -1.43 14.38 7.42
CA ARG A 226 -1.34 15.85 7.40
C ARG A 226 -2.72 16.52 7.47
N GLU A 227 -3.63 15.94 8.24
CA GLU A 227 -4.97 16.49 8.51
C GLU A 227 -4.95 17.57 9.62
N ASP A 228 -6.00 18.38 9.65
CA ASP A 228 -6.27 19.28 10.77
C ASP A 228 -6.58 18.50 12.05
N LYS A 229 -6.11 18.99 13.20
CA LYS A 229 -6.31 18.34 14.52
C LYS A 229 -7.79 18.08 14.83
N SER A 230 -8.70 18.95 14.37
CA SER A 230 -10.15 18.78 14.54
C SER A 230 -10.69 17.51 13.85
N LYS A 231 -10.02 17.01 12.82
CA LYS A 231 -10.43 15.84 12.03
C LYS A 231 -9.83 14.52 12.51
N TYR A 232 -8.84 14.55 13.41
CA TYR A 232 -8.16 13.33 13.86
C TYR A 232 -9.12 12.32 14.51
N ALA A 233 -10.07 12.79 15.32
CA ALA A 233 -11.07 11.95 15.94
C ALA A 233 -11.92 11.20 14.91
N LEU A 234 -12.39 11.92 13.89
CA LEU A 234 -13.17 11.35 12.80
C LEU A 234 -12.35 10.31 12.03
N LEU A 235 -11.10 10.62 11.69
CA LEU A 235 -10.21 9.72 10.98
C LEU A 235 -9.97 8.41 11.73
N VAL A 236 -9.62 8.51 13.01
CA VAL A 236 -9.40 7.34 13.87
C VAL A 236 -10.69 6.51 13.91
N ASN A 237 -11.84 7.10 14.19
CA ASN A 237 -13.10 6.34 14.22
C ASN A 237 -13.41 5.63 12.89
N ARG A 238 -13.18 6.28 11.76
CA ARG A 238 -13.39 5.69 10.43
C ARG A 238 -12.46 4.50 10.17
N LEU A 239 -11.16 4.64 10.43
CA LEU A 239 -10.17 3.57 10.20
C LEU A 239 -10.41 2.35 11.10
N PHE A 240 -10.82 2.57 12.35
CA PHE A 240 -10.82 1.52 13.36
C PHE A 240 -12.19 0.88 13.62
N TYR A 241 -13.30 1.56 13.33
CA TYR A 241 -14.62 0.92 13.34
C TYR A 241 -14.75 -0.11 12.21
N GLY A 242 -14.02 0.09 11.10
CA GLY A 242 -14.08 -0.77 9.92
C GLY A 242 -13.20 -2.03 9.96
N TRP A 243 -12.05 -2.05 10.65
CA TRP A 243 -11.01 -3.08 10.43
C TRP A 243 -10.35 -3.71 11.67
N CYS A 244 -10.64 -3.23 12.90
CA CYS A 244 -10.16 -3.81 14.17
C CYS A 244 -8.72 -4.38 14.16
N PRO A 245 -7.68 -3.57 13.86
CA PRO A 245 -6.33 -4.09 13.69
C PRO A 245 -5.69 -4.57 15.01
N GLU A 246 -4.88 -5.63 14.96
CA GLU A 246 -4.16 -6.12 16.16
C GLU A 246 -3.00 -5.18 16.57
N THR A 247 -2.33 -4.58 15.58
CA THR A 247 -1.21 -3.66 15.80
C THR A 247 -1.28 -2.48 14.85
N ILE A 248 -0.98 -1.28 15.35
CA ILE A 248 -0.93 -0.05 14.58
C ILE A 248 0.47 0.54 14.68
N SER A 249 1.14 0.77 13.57
CA SER A 249 2.41 1.50 13.52
C SER A 249 2.17 2.91 12.98
N LEU A 250 2.73 3.92 13.62
CA LEU A 250 2.75 5.30 13.14
C LEU A 250 4.19 5.65 12.79
N SER A 251 4.43 6.18 11.60
CA SER A 251 5.77 6.61 11.20
C SER A 251 6.20 7.84 11.99
N LEU A 252 7.50 7.91 12.29
CA LEU A 252 8.13 8.98 13.04
C LEU A 252 8.88 9.95 12.12
N ASN A 253 8.75 9.76 10.81
CA ASN A 253 9.39 10.62 9.83
C ASN A 253 8.82 12.06 9.93
N PRO A 254 9.66 13.07 10.21
CA PRO A 254 9.20 14.46 10.38
C PRO A 254 8.63 15.06 9.10
N SER A 255 9.03 14.59 7.91
CA SER A 255 8.51 15.05 6.61
C SER A 255 7.02 14.68 6.38
N HIS A 256 6.46 13.82 7.24
CA HIS A 256 5.11 13.26 7.12
C HIS A 256 4.13 13.71 8.23
N CYS A 257 4.50 14.75 9.01
CA CYS A 257 3.66 15.42 10.02
C CYS A 257 2.91 14.49 11.01
N THR A 258 3.59 13.52 11.63
CA THR A 258 2.93 12.50 12.46
C THR A 258 2.91 12.78 13.96
N LYS A 259 3.74 13.69 14.50
CA LYS A 259 3.89 13.87 15.96
C LYS A 259 2.58 14.27 16.66
N ALA A 260 1.88 15.27 16.13
CA ALA A 260 0.60 15.72 16.71
C ALA A 260 -0.47 14.63 16.65
N PHE A 261 -0.48 13.84 15.56
CA PHE A 261 -1.39 12.70 15.43
C PHE A 261 -1.04 11.57 16.39
N ILE A 262 0.26 11.25 16.59
CA ILE A 262 0.72 10.25 17.56
C ILE A 262 0.32 10.65 18.99
N GLU A 263 0.54 11.92 19.36
CA GLU A 263 0.13 12.45 20.66
C GLU A 263 -1.39 12.34 20.84
N PHE A 264 -2.17 12.76 19.84
CA PHE A 264 -3.63 12.64 19.87
C PHE A 264 -4.09 11.18 19.97
N PHE A 265 -3.51 10.29 19.16
CA PHE A 265 -3.87 8.88 19.13
C PHE A 265 -3.60 8.20 20.46
N TYR A 266 -2.42 8.43 21.05
CA TYR A 266 -2.10 7.91 22.38
C TYR A 266 -2.98 8.52 23.48
N TRP A 267 -3.28 9.83 23.42
CA TRP A 267 -4.24 10.45 24.34
C TRP A 267 -5.61 9.76 24.28
N MET A 268 -6.13 9.50 23.07
CA MET A 268 -7.40 8.79 22.90
C MET A 268 -7.36 7.37 23.47
N LEU A 269 -6.27 6.63 23.27
CA LEU A 269 -6.09 5.29 23.84
C LEU A 269 -6.01 5.28 25.38
N MET A 270 -5.60 6.38 25.99
CA MET A 270 -5.51 6.49 27.46
C MET A 270 -6.79 7.03 28.10
N GLU A 271 -7.56 7.89 27.41
CA GLU A 271 -8.88 8.37 27.86
C GLU A 271 -9.87 7.23 28.11
N THR A 272 -9.76 6.11 27.38
CA THR A 272 -10.62 4.92 27.55
C THR A 272 -10.38 4.15 28.84
N LYS A 273 -9.25 4.37 29.52
CA LYS A 273 -8.96 3.78 30.85
C LYS A 273 -9.71 4.49 31.99
N LYS A 274 -10.44 5.59 31.72
CA LYS A 274 -11.23 6.30 32.73
C LYS A 274 -12.51 5.53 33.11
N PRO A 275 -13.04 5.70 34.34
CA PRO A 275 -14.09 4.83 34.88
C PRO A 275 -15.38 4.82 34.06
N LYS A 276 -16.06 3.66 34.04
CA LYS A 276 -17.38 3.43 33.45
C LYS A 276 -18.37 4.51 33.91
N GLY A 277 -18.97 5.26 32.98
CA GLY A 277 -20.03 6.23 33.28
C GLY A 277 -20.08 7.47 32.39
N LYS A 278 -19.03 7.76 31.59
CA LYS A 278 -19.09 8.80 30.55
C LYS A 278 -19.57 8.20 29.23
N PHE A 279 -20.47 8.91 28.55
CA PHE A 279 -20.79 8.61 27.15
C PHE A 279 -19.51 8.65 26.33
N CYS A 280 -19.21 7.56 25.62
CA CYS A 280 -18.14 7.58 24.64
C CYS A 280 -18.55 8.54 23.52
N SER A 281 -17.84 9.67 23.40
CA SER A 281 -18.07 10.69 22.35
C SER A 281 -17.91 10.14 20.94
N TYR A 282 -17.43 8.90 20.81
CA TYR A 282 -17.16 8.20 19.57
C TYR A 282 -18.12 7.03 19.31
N CYS A 283 -19.07 6.77 20.21
CA CYS A 283 -20.12 5.78 20.01
C CYS A 283 -21.36 6.43 19.42
N TYR A 284 -21.89 5.82 18.35
CA TYR A 284 -23.30 6.01 18.02
C TYR A 284 -24.15 5.42 19.14
N SER A 285 -25.32 6.03 19.40
CA SER A 285 -26.19 5.78 20.56
C SER A 285 -26.63 4.32 20.78
N LYS A 286 -26.29 3.40 19.87
CA LYS A 286 -26.63 1.97 19.95
C LYS A 286 -25.49 1.00 19.59
N SER A 287 -24.25 1.46 19.33
CA SER A 287 -23.11 0.56 19.03
C SER A 287 -21.92 0.79 19.96
N LYS A 288 -21.28 -0.31 20.40
CA LYS A 288 -20.00 -0.24 21.11
C LYS A 288 -18.90 -0.02 20.07
N CYS A 289 -18.11 1.05 20.21
CA CYS A 289 -16.94 1.27 19.38
C CYS A 289 -15.79 0.31 19.74
N TRP A 290 -14.82 0.15 18.83
CA TRP A 290 -13.64 -0.72 19.01
C TRP A 290 -12.87 -0.42 20.31
N LEU A 291 -12.85 0.84 20.75
CA LEU A 291 -12.21 1.28 21.99
C LEU A 291 -12.80 0.60 23.24
N HIS A 292 -14.07 0.18 23.23
CA HIS A 292 -14.69 -0.53 24.34
C HIS A 292 -14.25 -2.01 24.44
N GLY A 293 -13.69 -2.58 23.37
CA GLY A 293 -13.13 -3.92 23.37
C GLY A 293 -11.66 -3.98 23.80
N LEU A 294 -11.00 -2.82 23.92
CA LEU A 294 -9.59 -2.68 24.24
C LEU A 294 -9.35 -2.97 25.72
N LYS A 295 -8.55 -3.99 26.03
CA LYS A 295 -8.15 -4.35 27.40
C LYS A 295 -6.80 -3.74 27.75
N ASP A 296 -5.85 -3.79 26.81
CA ASP A 296 -4.51 -3.29 27.03
C ASP A 296 -3.85 -2.75 25.76
N VAL A 297 -2.87 -1.86 25.95
CA VAL A 297 -2.07 -1.27 24.86
C VAL A 297 -0.60 -1.43 25.21
N LYS A 298 0.11 -2.25 24.42
CA LYS A 298 1.59 -2.30 24.47
C LYS A 298 2.15 -1.34 23.41
N VAL A 299 3.02 -0.43 23.83
CA VAL A 299 3.74 0.46 22.91
C VAL A 299 5.15 -0.08 22.66
N THR A 300 5.59 -0.12 21.41
CA THR A 300 6.96 -0.49 21.01
C THR A 300 7.50 0.52 20.01
N SER A 301 8.82 0.58 19.81
CA SER A 301 9.43 1.41 18.78
C SER A 301 10.43 0.59 17.96
N SER A 302 10.51 0.89 16.68
CA SER A 302 11.56 0.37 15.79
C SER A 302 12.99 0.80 16.17
N VAL A 303 13.13 1.88 16.96
CA VAL A 303 14.44 2.40 17.40
C VAL A 303 14.89 1.78 18.72
N LYS A 304 13.95 1.30 19.54
CA LYS A 304 14.19 0.56 20.80
C LYS A 304 13.08 -0.47 21.02
N ASN A 305 13.48 -1.75 21.07
CA ASN A 305 12.57 -2.91 21.11
C ASN A 305 11.54 -2.90 22.25
N ASP A 306 11.78 -2.18 23.34
CA ASP A 306 10.78 -1.87 24.36
C ASP A 306 10.89 -0.40 24.77
N VAL A 307 10.00 0.44 24.23
CA VAL A 307 9.71 1.73 24.84
C VAL A 307 8.56 1.47 25.81
N ASN A 308 8.87 1.22 27.07
CA ASN A 308 7.85 1.18 28.12
C ASN A 308 7.30 2.60 28.30
N VAL A 309 6.37 3.00 27.42
CA VAL A 309 5.68 4.29 27.53
C VAL A 309 4.72 4.20 28.72
N VAL A 310 5.21 4.63 29.88
CA VAL A 310 4.49 4.59 31.16
C VAL A 310 3.35 5.62 31.21
N ASP A 311 3.53 6.78 30.57
CA ASP A 311 2.54 7.85 30.54
C ASP A 311 2.72 8.80 29.33
N PHE A 312 1.82 9.79 29.23
CA PHE A 312 1.78 10.80 28.17
C PHE A 312 3.02 11.72 28.17
N VAL A 313 3.62 11.97 29.33
CA VAL A 313 4.80 12.83 29.46
C VAL A 313 6.03 12.09 28.95
N HIS A 314 6.15 10.80 29.27
CA HIS A 314 7.18 9.92 28.76
C HIS A 314 7.07 9.78 27.24
N LEU A 315 5.86 9.65 26.68
CA LEU A 315 5.68 9.63 25.22
C LEU A 315 6.22 10.93 24.58
N LYS A 316 5.89 12.10 25.13
CA LYS A 316 6.36 13.38 24.62
C LYS A 316 7.89 13.50 24.66
N SER A 317 8.50 13.02 25.73
CA SER A 317 9.96 12.97 25.87
C SER A 317 10.59 12.05 24.83
N VAL A 318 10.03 10.85 24.64
CA VAL A 318 10.46 9.89 23.61
C VAL A 318 10.36 10.49 22.20
N LEU A 319 9.25 11.15 21.89
CA LEU A 319 9.05 11.86 20.61
C LEU A 319 9.90 13.14 20.49
N GLY A 320 10.49 13.63 21.58
CA GLY A 320 11.38 14.79 21.59
C GLY A 320 12.85 14.41 21.38
N GLY A 321 13.26 13.20 21.80
CA GLY A 321 14.63 12.70 21.70
C GLY A 321 14.96 11.93 20.42
N TRP A 322 14.00 11.73 19.51
CA TRP A 322 14.22 10.97 18.28
C TRP A 322 14.74 11.85 17.14
N THR A 323 16.01 11.65 16.79
CA THR A 323 16.59 12.18 15.56
C THR A 323 16.04 11.41 14.38
N SER A 324 15.43 12.15 13.46
CA SER A 324 14.78 11.72 12.23
C SER A 324 15.58 10.67 11.45
N SER A 325 15.09 9.43 11.43
CA SER A 325 15.45 8.46 10.39
C SER A 325 14.17 8.10 9.63
N ASP A 326 14.29 7.96 8.30
CA ASP A 326 13.13 7.85 7.41
C ASP A 326 12.25 6.62 7.66
N ASN A 327 12.76 5.62 8.39
CA ASN A 327 12.14 4.32 8.61
C ASN A 327 11.72 4.04 10.06
N ALA A 328 11.84 5.02 10.96
CA ALA A 328 11.44 4.82 12.35
C ALA A 328 9.90 4.85 12.48
N ASN A 329 9.33 3.84 13.15
CA ASN A 329 7.92 3.74 13.54
C ASN A 329 7.76 3.53 15.05
N ILE A 330 6.65 4.03 15.60
CA ILE A 330 6.12 3.66 16.92
C ILE A 330 4.90 2.76 16.72
N SER A 331 4.82 1.63 17.42
CA SER A 331 3.75 0.65 17.25
C SER A 331 2.93 0.50 18.52
N PHE A 332 1.62 0.35 18.36
CA PHE A 332 0.62 0.16 19.40
C PHE A 332 -0.04 -1.19 19.16
N ARG A 333 0.22 -2.16 20.03
CA ARG A 333 -0.45 -3.45 20.02
C ARG A 333 -1.72 -3.36 20.85
N LEU A 334 -2.86 -3.57 20.21
CA LEU A 334 -4.19 -3.46 20.79
C LEU A 334 -4.65 -4.88 21.20
N LYS A 335 -4.80 -5.14 22.50
CA LYS A 335 -5.20 -6.45 23.06
C LYS A 335 -6.51 -6.38 23.83
#